data_AF-A0A9W9ZSX3-F1
#
_entry.id   AF-A0A9W9ZSX3-F1
#
_cell.length_a   1.000
_cell.length_b   1.000
_cell.length_c   1.000
_cell.angle_alpha   90.00
_cell.angle_beta   90.00
_cell.angle_gamma   90.00
#
_symmetry.space_group_name_H-M   'P 1'
#
loop_
_entity.id
_entity.type
_entity.pdbx_description
1 polymer ?
#
loop_
_entity_poly.entity_id
_entity_poly.type
_entity_poly.pdbx_seq_one_letter_code
_entity_poly.pdbx_strand_id
1 'polypeptide(L)'
;MFKVASFESQVIFQQIAYLNPNDDSYLLAIPSREQLRSLLSYMLDEDEFLAPYGIRSVSRYHEKHPYELDLDGNKYKVDYVPGESNTYMFGGNSNWRGPIWFCVNYLIVEALKRYDYFYGTSFKVECPTGSGNLMRLRDVAMELSRRLVSVFLPDKLGHRPCHGNEERYATDEDWNQLVLFYEYFEPETGRGCGASHQTGWTALVAPLFDKIAVDRNRNAIQHLNKALTREEGRTDPTIEGTMNL
;
A
#
# COMPACT_ATOMS: atom_id res chain seq x y z
N MET A 1 -44.34 -1.77 -32.40
CA MET A 1 -44.11 -1.27 -31.03
C MET A 1 -43.56 -2.47 -30.27
N PHE A 2 -42.25 -2.72 -30.23
CA PHE A 2 -41.17 -1.95 -29.61
C PHE A 2 -40.00 -1.75 -30.57
N LYS A 3 -39.46 -0.53 -30.62
CA LYS A 3 -38.18 -0.23 -31.28
C LYS A 3 -37.07 -0.75 -30.37
N VAL A 4 -36.28 -1.70 -30.85
CA VAL A 4 -34.96 -1.98 -30.28
C VAL A 4 -34.10 -0.77 -30.64
N ALA A 5 -33.77 0.05 -29.64
CA ALA A 5 -32.79 1.10 -29.80
C ALA A 5 -31.44 0.43 -30.09
N SER A 6 -30.88 0.71 -31.27
CA SER A 6 -29.47 0.48 -31.55
C SER A 6 -28.68 1.37 -30.59
N PHE A 7 -28.30 0.84 -29.43
CA PHE A 7 -27.29 1.47 -28.59
C PHE A 7 -25.97 1.38 -29.34
N GLU A 8 -25.43 2.55 -29.69
CA GLU A 8 -24.11 2.68 -30.28
C GLU A 8 -23.09 1.95 -29.41
N SER A 9 -22.37 1.01 -30.01
CA SER A 9 -21.29 0.26 -29.39
C SER A 9 -20.17 1.14 -28.81
N GLN A 10 -20.15 2.45 -29.12
CA GLN A 10 -19.13 3.41 -28.68
C GLN A 10 -19.16 3.74 -27.18
N VAL A 11 -20.28 3.58 -26.47
CA VAL A 11 -20.39 4.03 -25.06
C VAL A 11 -19.70 3.05 -24.08
N ILE A 12 -19.71 1.75 -24.37
CA ILE A 12 -19.00 0.75 -23.54
C ILE A 12 -17.48 0.89 -23.69
N PHE A 13 -17.00 1.25 -24.90
CA PHE A 13 -15.57 1.49 -25.12
C PHE A 13 -15.05 2.72 -24.37
N GLN A 14 -15.90 3.68 -23.98
CA GLN A 14 -15.48 4.79 -23.12
C GLN A 14 -15.22 4.36 -21.65
N GLN A 15 -15.70 3.19 -21.23
CA GLN A 15 -15.40 2.60 -19.92
C GLN A 15 -14.31 1.53 -19.97
N ILE A 16 -13.83 1.17 -21.16
CA ILE A 16 -12.59 0.39 -21.32
C ILE A 16 -11.44 1.39 -21.20
N ALA A 17 -10.78 1.42 -20.04
CA ALA A 17 -9.72 2.39 -19.75
C ALA A 17 -8.57 2.36 -20.76
N TYR A 18 -8.25 1.21 -21.37
CA TYR A 18 -7.16 1.11 -22.33
C TYR A 18 -7.18 -0.21 -23.13
N LEU A 19 -6.94 -0.13 -24.45
CA LEU A 19 -6.63 -1.26 -25.34
C LEU A 19 -5.11 -1.29 -25.57
N ASN A 20 -4.42 -2.38 -25.26
CA ASN A 20 -3.03 -2.58 -25.68
C ASN A 20 -3.02 -3.28 -27.06
N PRO A 21 -2.62 -2.60 -28.15
CA PRO A 21 -2.71 -3.17 -29.51
C PRO A 21 -1.74 -4.33 -29.77
N ASN A 22 -0.78 -4.58 -28.87
CA ASN A 22 0.33 -5.48 -29.12
C ASN A 22 0.18 -6.88 -28.49
N ASP A 23 -0.73 -7.08 -27.53
CA ASP A 23 -0.76 -8.29 -26.68
C ASP A 23 -2.19 -8.81 -26.37
N ASP A 24 -3.24 -8.38 -27.09
CA ASP A 24 -4.64 -8.82 -26.92
C ASP A 24 -5.19 -8.80 -25.48
N SER A 25 -4.59 -7.98 -24.60
CA SER A 25 -5.02 -7.83 -23.21
C SER A 25 -5.95 -6.63 -23.03
N TYR A 26 -7.01 -6.83 -22.25
CA TYR A 26 -8.05 -5.83 -21.99
C TYR A 26 -8.09 -5.52 -20.49
N LEU A 27 -8.03 -4.23 -20.14
CA LEU A 27 -8.27 -3.77 -18.78
C LEU A 27 -9.57 -2.99 -18.72
N LEU A 28 -10.55 -3.55 -18.01
CA LEU A 28 -11.72 -2.80 -17.58
C LEU A 28 -11.37 -2.10 -16.26
N ALA A 29 -11.18 -0.79 -16.33
CA ALA A 29 -10.86 0.03 -15.18
C ALA A 29 -11.60 1.37 -15.27
N ILE A 30 -11.86 1.98 -14.12
CA ILE A 30 -12.53 3.28 -14.05
C ILE A 30 -11.59 4.41 -14.52
N PRO A 31 -10.33 4.53 -14.02
CA PRO A 31 -9.43 5.57 -14.48
C PRO A 31 -8.68 5.18 -15.77
N SER A 32 -8.50 6.15 -16.66
CA SER A 32 -7.48 6.06 -17.72
C SER A 32 -6.06 6.01 -17.13
N ARG A 33 -5.06 5.74 -17.97
CA ARG A 33 -3.65 5.73 -17.56
C ARG A 33 -3.20 7.07 -16.97
N GLU A 34 -3.63 8.18 -17.57
CA GLU A 34 -3.31 9.55 -17.16
C GLU A 34 -4.02 9.91 -15.86
N GLN A 35 -5.31 9.55 -15.75
CA GLN A 35 -6.08 9.74 -14.52
C GLN A 35 -5.50 8.92 -13.36
N LEU A 36 -5.08 7.68 -13.63
CA LEU A 36 -4.42 6.83 -12.64
C LEU A 36 -3.10 7.46 -12.18
N ARG A 37 -2.27 7.98 -13.11
CA ARG A 37 -1.04 8.69 -12.75
C ARG A 37 -1.31 9.89 -11.84
N SER A 38 -2.32 10.70 -12.19
CA SER A 38 -2.72 11.86 -11.39
C SER A 38 -3.28 11.47 -10.02
N LEU A 39 -4.02 10.37 -9.92
CA LEU A 39 -4.55 9.91 -8.63
C LEU A 39 -3.40 9.42 -7.74
N LEU A 40 -2.48 8.64 -8.31
CA LEU A 40 -1.36 8.06 -7.57
C LEU A 40 -0.40 9.14 -7.05
N SER A 41 -0.26 10.29 -7.72
CA SER A 41 0.57 11.37 -7.19
C SER A 41 0.04 11.93 -5.86
N TYR A 42 -1.28 12.01 -5.66
CA TYR A 42 -1.84 12.39 -4.35
C TYR A 42 -1.83 11.23 -3.36
N MET A 43 -2.17 10.02 -3.81
CA MET A 43 -2.22 8.84 -2.94
C MET A 43 -0.86 8.51 -2.31
N LEU A 44 0.23 8.74 -3.06
CA LEU A 44 1.60 8.42 -2.66
C LEU A 44 2.38 9.62 -2.10
N ASP A 45 1.71 10.77 -1.88
CA ASP A 45 2.30 11.95 -1.25
C ASP A 45 2.15 11.86 0.28
N GLU A 46 3.26 12.10 0.99
CA GLU A 46 3.32 11.98 2.45
C GLU A 46 2.61 13.13 3.19
N ASP A 47 2.47 14.29 2.55
CA ASP A 47 1.67 15.42 3.04
C ASP A 47 0.17 15.27 2.74
N GLU A 48 -0.20 14.24 1.97
CA GLU A 48 -1.57 13.89 1.63
C GLU A 48 -1.96 12.55 2.26
N PHE A 49 -1.96 11.46 1.49
CA PHE A 49 -2.53 10.17 1.88
C PHE A 49 -1.49 9.15 2.35
N LEU A 50 -0.24 9.23 1.91
CA LEU A 50 0.77 8.24 2.26
C LEU A 50 1.29 8.48 3.68
N ALA A 51 1.05 7.53 4.57
CA ALA A 51 1.55 7.57 5.94
C ALA A 51 2.65 6.51 6.14
N PRO A 52 3.45 6.59 7.22
CA PRO A 52 4.44 5.57 7.55
C PRO A 52 3.89 4.14 7.60
N TYR A 53 2.62 3.97 7.95
CA TYR A 53 2.00 2.67 8.19
C TYR A 53 0.94 2.26 7.14
N GLY A 54 0.75 3.05 6.07
CA GLY A 54 -0.25 2.77 5.03
C GLY A 54 -0.88 4.03 4.44
N ILE A 55 -2.04 3.87 3.80
CA ILE A 55 -2.83 4.96 3.19
C ILE A 55 -3.91 5.43 4.17
N ARG A 56 -3.95 6.74 4.41
CA ARG A 56 -4.96 7.43 5.24
C ARG A 56 -6.36 7.34 4.61
N SER A 57 -7.40 7.34 5.44
CA SER A 57 -8.79 7.39 4.95
C SER A 57 -9.20 8.78 4.44
N VAL A 58 -8.56 9.84 4.94
CA VAL A 58 -8.69 11.22 4.46
C VAL A 58 -7.30 11.82 4.35
N SER A 59 -7.06 12.66 3.35
CA SER A 59 -5.79 13.35 3.19
C SER A 59 -5.45 14.22 4.41
N ARG A 60 -4.19 14.19 4.82
CA ARG A 60 -3.64 15.08 5.85
C ARG A 60 -3.70 16.55 5.44
N TYR A 61 -3.82 16.89 4.16
CA TYR A 61 -4.08 18.25 3.69
C TYR A 61 -5.25 18.92 4.44
N HIS A 62 -6.29 18.14 4.76
CA HIS A 62 -7.48 18.61 5.48
C HIS A 62 -7.27 18.90 6.97
N GLU A 63 -6.09 18.62 7.52
CA GLU A 63 -5.66 19.11 8.84
C GLU A 63 -5.61 20.64 8.86
N LYS A 64 -5.10 21.25 7.78
CA LYS A 64 -4.99 22.71 7.64
C LYS A 64 -6.12 23.31 6.79
N HIS A 65 -6.75 22.50 5.95
CA HIS A 65 -7.77 22.93 5.00
C HIS A 65 -9.02 22.04 5.11
N PRO A 66 -9.74 22.10 6.23
CA PRO A 66 -10.90 21.24 6.44
C PRO A 66 -11.95 21.44 5.34
N TYR A 67 -12.64 20.36 4.98
CA TYR A 67 -13.74 20.46 4.03
C TYR A 67 -14.96 21.06 4.75
N GLU A 68 -15.45 22.18 4.23
CA GLU A 68 -16.60 22.91 4.76
C GLU A 68 -17.73 22.96 3.73
N LEU A 69 -18.96 22.74 4.20
CA LEU A 69 -20.17 22.77 3.39
C LEU A 69 -21.21 23.65 4.08
N ASP A 70 -21.65 24.70 3.40
CA ASP A 70 -22.76 25.56 3.85
C ASP A 70 -24.06 25.07 3.20
N LEU A 71 -25.01 24.65 4.03
CA LEU A 71 -26.36 24.25 3.61
C LEU A 71 -27.39 24.94 4.50
N ASP A 72 -28.25 25.74 3.87
CA ASP A 72 -29.33 26.49 4.53
C ASP A 72 -28.85 27.34 5.72
N GLY A 73 -27.66 27.96 5.61
CA GLY A 73 -27.05 28.78 6.65
C GLY A 73 -26.39 28.00 7.79
N ASN A 74 -26.34 26.67 7.68
CA ASN A 74 -25.63 25.79 8.60
C ASN A 74 -24.30 25.37 7.98
N LYS A 75 -23.20 25.60 8.70
CA LYS A 75 -21.86 25.16 8.30
C LYS A 75 -21.58 23.76 8.85
N TYR A 76 -21.33 22.82 7.95
CA TYR A 76 -20.86 21.48 8.24
C TYR A 76 -19.36 21.40 7.93
N LYS A 77 -18.61 20.70 8.78
CA LYS A 77 -17.16 20.61 8.68
C LYS A 77 -16.70 19.17 8.84
N VAL A 78 -15.78 18.74 7.98
CA VAL A 78 -15.07 17.47 8.09
C VAL A 78 -13.61 17.76 8.43
N ASP A 79 -13.28 17.60 9.71
CA ASP A 79 -11.89 17.70 10.20
C ASP A 79 -11.12 16.40 9.92
N TYR A 80 -9.81 16.53 9.68
CA TYR A 80 -8.86 15.41 9.77
C TYR A 80 -8.66 15.02 11.25
N VAL A 81 -8.95 13.76 11.56
CA VAL A 81 -8.84 13.18 12.91
C VAL A 81 -8.17 11.81 12.78
N PRO A 82 -6.87 11.69 13.08
CA PRO A 82 -6.07 10.48 12.78
C PRO A 82 -6.30 9.31 13.76
N GLY A 83 -6.81 9.56 14.96
CA GLY A 83 -7.02 8.56 16.02
C GLY A 83 -8.50 8.29 16.29
N GLU A 84 -8.90 8.36 17.56
CA GLU A 84 -10.28 8.21 18.00
C GLU A 84 -11.19 9.33 17.43
N SER A 85 -12.45 8.99 17.11
CA SER A 85 -13.41 10.01 16.66
C SER A 85 -13.64 11.05 17.75
N ASN A 86 -13.62 12.33 17.38
CA ASN A 86 -14.02 13.44 18.25
C ASN A 86 -15.52 13.80 18.15
N THR A 87 -16.34 12.96 17.49
CA THR A 87 -17.79 13.14 17.38
C THR A 87 -18.55 11.83 17.60
N TYR A 88 -19.82 11.94 18.00
CA TYR A 88 -20.71 10.79 18.17
C TYR A 88 -21.34 10.26 16.86
N MET A 89 -21.00 10.85 15.70
CA MET A 89 -21.49 10.34 14.42
C MET A 89 -21.07 8.86 14.24
N PHE A 90 -21.99 8.02 13.79
CA PHE A 90 -21.76 6.58 13.54
C PHE A 90 -21.34 5.75 14.75
N GLY A 91 -21.90 6.03 15.93
CA GLY A 91 -21.68 5.19 17.13
C GLY A 91 -20.45 5.56 17.95
N GLY A 92 -19.86 6.74 17.72
CA GLY A 92 -18.89 7.40 18.58
C GLY A 92 -17.45 6.89 18.51
N ASN A 93 -17.22 5.61 18.18
CA ASN A 93 -15.86 5.04 18.15
C ASN A 93 -15.35 4.67 16.75
N SER A 94 -16.17 4.74 15.71
CA SER A 94 -15.74 4.53 14.32
C SER A 94 -15.25 5.84 13.73
N ASN A 95 -14.06 5.83 13.12
CA ASN A 95 -13.46 7.04 12.53
C ASN A 95 -12.87 6.78 11.13
N TRP A 96 -13.44 7.45 10.13
CA TRP A 96 -13.01 7.39 8.73
C TRP A 96 -12.36 8.70 8.25
N ARG A 97 -11.96 9.57 9.18
CA ARG A 97 -11.46 10.91 8.85
C ARG A 97 -9.94 11.06 8.99
N GLY A 98 -9.20 10.03 8.64
CA GLY A 98 -7.75 10.03 8.80
C GLY A 98 -7.13 8.66 9.02
N PRO A 99 -7.69 7.80 9.90
CA PRO A 99 -7.02 6.54 10.26
C PRO A 99 -6.79 5.60 9.08
N ILE A 100 -5.87 4.66 9.28
CA ILE A 100 -5.57 3.58 8.35
C ILE A 100 -6.50 2.40 8.60
N TRP A 101 -7.18 1.98 7.55
CA TRP A 101 -8.07 0.81 7.55
C TRP A 101 -7.51 -0.28 6.63
N PHE A 102 -7.34 -1.49 7.18
CA PHE A 102 -6.73 -2.61 6.47
C PHE A 102 -7.57 -3.08 5.27
N CYS A 103 -8.91 -3.04 5.35
CA CYS A 103 -9.78 -3.43 4.24
C CYS A 103 -9.50 -2.60 2.97
N VAL A 104 -9.48 -1.27 3.10
CA VAL A 104 -9.24 -0.36 1.96
C VAL A 104 -7.81 -0.45 1.48
N ASN A 105 -6.84 -0.46 2.40
CA ASN A 105 -5.42 -0.58 2.06
C ASN A 105 -5.12 -1.89 1.32
N TYR A 106 -5.70 -3.01 1.75
CA TYR A 106 -5.54 -4.29 1.07
C TYR A 106 -6.12 -4.26 -0.35
N LEU A 107 -7.28 -3.64 -0.54
CA LEU A 107 -7.86 -3.46 -1.88
C LEU A 107 -6.99 -2.60 -2.78
N ILE A 108 -6.39 -1.52 -2.26
CA ILE A 108 -5.44 -0.68 -2.99
C ILE A 108 -4.22 -1.51 -3.43
N VAL A 109 -3.61 -2.28 -2.53
CA VAL A 109 -2.47 -3.16 -2.84
C VAL A 109 -2.84 -4.14 -3.96
N GLU A 110 -3.99 -4.78 -3.86
CA GLU A 110 -4.44 -5.74 -4.88
C GLU A 110 -4.85 -5.07 -6.21
N ALA A 111 -5.33 -3.82 -6.17
CA ALA A 111 -5.60 -3.04 -7.38
C ALA A 111 -4.29 -2.67 -8.09
N LEU A 112 -3.30 -2.13 -7.36
CA LEU A 112 -1.99 -1.77 -7.91
C LEU A 112 -1.30 -2.96 -8.60
N LYS A 113 -1.38 -4.16 -8.02
CA LYS A 113 -0.87 -5.39 -8.65
C LYS A 113 -1.58 -5.72 -9.96
N ARG A 114 -2.90 -5.54 -10.05
CA ARG A 114 -3.67 -5.77 -11.29
C ARG A 114 -3.31 -4.75 -12.37
N TYR A 115 -3.17 -3.48 -11.99
CA TYR A 115 -2.69 -2.46 -12.92
C TYR A 115 -1.25 -2.72 -13.37
N ASP A 116 -0.37 -3.21 -12.48
CA ASP A 116 0.99 -3.60 -12.85
C ASP A 116 1.05 -4.78 -13.81
N TYR A 117 0.18 -5.78 -13.62
CA TYR A 117 0.08 -6.92 -14.53
C TYR A 117 -0.25 -6.46 -15.95
N PHE A 118 -1.10 -5.45 -16.08
CA PHE A 118 -1.49 -4.89 -17.37
C PHE A 118 -0.45 -3.93 -17.97
N TYR A 119 -0.01 -2.92 -17.21
CA TYR A 119 0.90 -1.89 -17.74
C TYR A 119 2.37 -2.30 -17.72
N GLY A 120 2.73 -3.30 -16.92
CA GLY A 120 4.09 -3.82 -16.80
C GLY A 120 5.10 -2.76 -16.37
N THR A 121 6.33 -2.88 -16.89
CA THR A 121 7.45 -1.97 -16.61
C THR A 121 7.32 -0.60 -17.30
N SER A 122 6.37 -0.44 -18.22
CA SER A 122 6.19 0.77 -19.02
C SER A 122 5.51 1.91 -18.25
N PHE A 123 4.81 1.60 -17.16
CA PHE A 123 4.13 2.57 -16.33
C PHE A 123 4.79 2.63 -14.96
N LYS A 124 5.43 3.76 -14.69
CA LYS A 124 6.07 4.06 -13.42
C LYS A 124 5.55 5.37 -12.86
N VAL A 125 5.46 5.42 -11.55
CA VAL A 125 5.07 6.58 -10.76
C VAL A 125 6.12 6.79 -9.67
N GLU A 126 6.18 7.99 -9.15
CA GLU A 126 7.06 8.33 -8.03
C GLU A 126 6.47 7.77 -6.73
N CYS A 127 7.30 7.16 -5.88
CA CYS A 127 6.86 6.66 -4.59
C CYS A 127 8.01 6.71 -3.57
N PRO A 128 7.91 7.55 -2.53
CA PRO A 128 6.88 8.58 -2.31
C PRO A 128 6.85 9.65 -3.41
N THR A 129 5.74 10.37 -3.57
CA THR A 129 5.66 11.53 -4.47
C THR A 129 6.69 12.59 -4.09
N GLY A 130 7.37 13.20 -5.07
CA GLY A 130 8.47 14.16 -4.87
C GLY A 130 9.85 13.55 -4.52
N SER A 131 9.97 12.22 -4.40
CA SER A 131 11.24 11.55 -4.02
C SER A 131 12.27 11.34 -5.15
N GLY A 132 11.89 11.53 -6.40
CA GLY A 132 12.61 11.12 -7.61
C GLY A 132 12.59 9.60 -7.89
N ASN A 133 12.06 8.78 -6.98
CA ASN A 133 12.11 7.33 -7.07
C ASN A 133 10.95 6.77 -7.89
N LEU A 134 11.21 6.49 -9.18
CA LEU A 134 10.23 5.92 -10.10
C LEU A 134 10.09 4.40 -9.93
N MET A 135 8.94 3.98 -9.43
CA MET A 135 8.57 2.58 -9.19
C MET A 135 7.46 2.14 -10.15
N ARG A 136 7.53 0.89 -10.62
CA ARG A 136 6.36 0.26 -11.26
C ARG A 136 5.33 -0.12 -10.18
N LEU A 137 4.08 -0.32 -10.58
CA LEU A 137 2.97 -0.41 -9.62
C LEU A 137 3.05 -1.63 -8.69
N ARG A 138 3.66 -2.75 -9.10
CA ARG A 138 3.88 -3.89 -8.19
C ARG A 138 4.86 -3.54 -7.06
N ASP A 139 5.84 -2.67 -7.34
CA ASP A 139 6.86 -2.32 -6.36
C ASP A 139 6.24 -1.31 -5.37
N VAL A 140 5.37 -0.41 -5.85
CA VAL A 140 4.52 0.44 -4.99
C VAL A 140 3.61 -0.41 -4.10
N ALA A 141 2.95 -1.43 -4.67
CA ALA A 141 2.12 -2.35 -3.90
C ALA A 141 2.90 -3.08 -2.79
N MET A 142 4.15 -3.45 -3.08
CA MET A 142 5.05 -4.06 -2.10
C MET A 142 5.50 -3.06 -1.03
N GLU A 143 5.78 -1.82 -1.40
CA GLU A 143 6.08 -0.75 -0.45
C GLU A 143 4.94 -0.52 0.55
N LEU A 144 3.70 -0.37 0.05
CA LEU A 144 2.51 -0.27 0.91
C LEU A 144 2.34 -1.52 1.78
N SER A 145 2.59 -2.72 1.23
CA SER A 145 2.53 -3.96 2.02
C SER A 145 3.52 -3.95 3.17
N ARG A 146 4.76 -3.47 2.95
CA ARG A 146 5.79 -3.35 3.99
C ARG A 146 5.38 -2.36 5.08
N ARG A 147 4.80 -1.21 4.71
CA ARG A 147 4.26 -0.22 5.65
C ARG A 147 3.12 -0.77 6.50
N LEU A 148 2.20 -1.52 5.90
CA LEU A 148 1.09 -2.15 6.64
C LEU A 148 1.59 -3.25 7.59
N VAL A 149 2.53 -4.07 7.14
CA VAL A 149 3.08 -5.15 7.97
C VAL A 149 3.93 -4.61 9.12
N SER A 150 4.63 -3.48 8.94
CA SER A 150 5.47 -2.90 9.99
C SER A 150 4.69 -2.53 11.25
N VAL A 151 3.38 -2.27 11.13
CA VAL A 151 2.46 -2.05 12.27
C VAL A 151 2.55 -3.15 13.32
N PHE A 152 2.81 -4.39 12.88
CA PHE A 152 2.81 -5.58 13.74
C PHE A 152 4.20 -6.12 14.01
N LEU A 153 5.26 -5.51 13.48
CA LEU A 153 6.62 -6.00 13.69
C LEU A 153 7.23 -5.39 14.94
N PRO A 154 8.01 -6.16 15.72
CA PRO A 154 8.66 -5.62 16.89
C PRO A 154 9.91 -4.85 16.44
N ASP A 155 10.20 -3.74 17.11
CA ASP A 155 11.48 -3.08 16.98
C ASP A 155 12.58 -3.81 17.78
N LYS A 156 13.76 -3.19 17.91
CA LYS A 156 14.89 -3.76 18.63
C LYS A 156 14.65 -3.89 20.14
N LEU A 157 13.68 -3.17 20.68
CA LEU A 157 13.30 -3.15 22.09
C LEU A 157 12.05 -4.00 22.35
N GLY A 158 11.46 -4.60 21.30
CA GLY A 158 10.28 -5.45 21.41
C GLY A 158 8.96 -4.73 21.16
N HIS A 159 8.95 -3.41 20.99
CA HIS A 159 7.72 -2.64 20.79
C HIS A 159 7.15 -2.84 19.40
N ARG A 160 5.83 -3.00 19.33
CA ARG A 160 5.07 -3.01 18.08
C ARG A 160 4.23 -1.74 18.00
N PRO A 161 4.20 -1.06 16.84
CA PRO A 161 3.34 0.11 16.65
C PRO A 161 1.90 -0.15 17.07
N CYS A 162 1.32 -1.32 16.74
CA CYS A 162 -0.06 -1.65 17.07
C CYS A 162 -0.40 -1.57 18.57
N HIS A 163 0.57 -1.75 19.46
CA HIS A 163 0.37 -1.69 20.92
C HIS A 163 0.53 -0.27 21.50
N GLY A 164 0.97 0.70 20.71
CA GLY A 164 1.23 2.06 21.18
C GLY A 164 2.24 2.05 22.34
N ASN A 165 1.86 2.68 23.45
CA ASN A 165 2.72 2.83 24.64
C ASN A 165 2.48 1.74 25.70
N GLU A 166 1.85 0.62 25.36
CA GLU A 166 1.60 -0.47 26.31
C GLU A 166 2.83 -1.38 26.44
N GLU A 167 3.68 -1.05 27.41
CA GLU A 167 4.95 -1.73 27.71
C GLU A 167 4.82 -3.24 27.94
N ARG A 168 3.70 -3.71 28.49
CA ARG A 168 3.52 -5.14 28.78
C ARG A 168 3.69 -6.00 27.53
N TYR A 169 3.19 -5.55 26.38
CA TYR A 169 3.32 -6.29 25.12
C TYR A 169 4.73 -6.24 24.50
N ALA A 170 5.66 -5.50 25.09
CA ALA A 170 7.07 -5.47 24.69
C ALA A 170 7.96 -6.23 25.69
N THR A 171 7.76 -6.01 26.99
CA THR A 171 8.74 -6.42 28.02
C THR A 171 8.31 -7.60 28.89
N ASP A 172 7.01 -7.86 29.03
CA ASP A 172 6.51 -8.92 29.91
C ASP A 172 6.59 -10.29 29.20
N GLU A 173 7.18 -11.29 29.86
CA GLU A 173 7.42 -12.62 29.27
C GLU A 173 6.12 -13.33 28.86
N ASP A 174 5.02 -13.10 29.57
CA ASP A 174 3.73 -13.73 29.27
C ASP A 174 2.97 -13.02 28.13
N TRP A 175 3.33 -11.76 27.82
CA TRP A 175 2.57 -10.91 26.90
C TRP A 175 3.33 -10.53 25.63
N ASN A 176 4.66 -10.57 25.62
CA ASN A 176 5.47 -10.04 24.53
C ASN A 176 5.32 -10.77 23.18
N GLN A 177 4.72 -11.96 23.19
CA GLN A 177 4.35 -12.72 21.99
C GLN A 177 2.89 -12.50 21.54
N LEU A 178 2.07 -11.83 22.34
CA LEU A 178 0.66 -11.62 22.05
C LEU A 178 0.46 -10.38 21.16
N VAL A 179 -0.04 -10.59 19.95
CA VAL A 179 -0.31 -9.52 18.99
C VAL A 179 -1.82 -9.27 18.91
N LEU A 180 -2.21 -8.01 19.14
CA LEU A 180 -3.61 -7.59 19.05
C LEU A 180 -3.97 -7.11 17.65
N PHE A 181 -5.24 -7.27 17.29
CA PHE A 181 -5.79 -6.89 15.99
C PHE A 181 -6.82 -5.79 16.20
N TYR A 182 -6.45 -4.56 15.84
CA TYR A 182 -7.30 -3.40 16.04
C TYR A 182 -8.20 -3.12 14.85
N GLU A 183 -9.23 -2.31 15.08
CA GLU A 183 -10.21 -1.93 14.06
C GLU A 183 -9.56 -1.06 12.97
N TYR A 184 -8.76 -0.09 13.39
CA TYR A 184 -8.02 0.83 12.54
C TYR A 184 -6.77 1.32 13.29
N PHE A 185 -5.90 2.05 12.60
CA PHE A 185 -4.60 2.46 13.13
C PHE A 185 -4.34 3.95 12.89
N GLU A 186 -3.73 4.60 13.88
CA GLU A 186 -3.29 5.98 13.77
C GLU A 186 -2.16 6.08 12.72
N PRO A 187 -2.26 6.95 11.70
CA PRO A 187 -1.34 6.90 10.56
C PRO A 187 0.11 7.24 10.88
N GLU A 188 0.36 8.10 11.86
CA GLU A 188 1.69 8.61 12.21
C GLU A 188 2.45 7.69 13.16
N THR A 189 1.76 7.00 14.06
CA THR A 189 2.36 6.17 15.11
C THR A 189 2.15 4.67 14.89
N GLY A 190 1.15 4.29 14.09
CA GLY A 190 0.72 2.91 13.89
C GLY A 190 -0.05 2.34 15.08
N ARG A 191 -0.42 3.17 16.07
CA ARG A 191 -1.16 2.74 17.26
C ARG A 191 -2.53 2.18 16.89
N GLY A 192 -2.83 1.01 17.43
CA GLY A 192 -4.15 0.40 17.30
C GLY A 192 -5.26 1.19 17.99
N CYS A 193 -6.38 1.34 17.30
CA CYS A 193 -7.56 2.08 17.75
C CYS A 193 -8.84 1.24 17.55
N GLY A 194 -9.91 1.61 18.27
CA GLY A 194 -11.18 0.87 18.22
C GLY A 194 -11.08 -0.50 18.89
N ALA A 195 -11.88 -1.47 18.43
CA ALA A 195 -11.90 -2.83 19.00
C ALA A 195 -10.56 -3.57 18.81
N SER A 196 -9.99 -4.13 19.89
CA SER A 196 -8.65 -4.75 19.92
C SER A 196 -8.59 -6.24 19.54
N HIS A 197 -9.75 -6.86 19.31
CA HIS A 197 -9.89 -8.26 18.88
C HIS A 197 -10.59 -8.34 17.51
N GLN A 198 -10.34 -7.35 16.66
CA GLN A 198 -10.86 -7.26 15.31
C GLN A 198 -10.04 -8.13 14.34
N THR A 199 -10.09 -9.45 14.52
CA THR A 199 -9.61 -10.44 13.52
C THR A 199 -10.57 -10.56 12.32
N GLY A 200 -11.29 -9.47 12.00
CA GLY A 200 -12.04 -9.26 10.78
C GLY A 200 -11.13 -8.79 9.65
N TRP A 201 -11.36 -7.60 9.10
CA TRP A 201 -10.54 -7.09 7.99
C TRP A 201 -9.05 -6.93 8.32
N THR A 202 -8.68 -6.75 9.59
CA THR A 202 -7.27 -6.61 9.99
C THR A 202 -6.50 -7.92 9.81
N ALA A 203 -7.19 -9.08 9.80
CA ALA A 203 -6.59 -10.37 9.46
C ALA A 203 -6.04 -10.43 8.01
N LEU A 204 -6.44 -9.49 7.14
CA LEU A 204 -5.86 -9.34 5.80
C LEU A 204 -4.36 -8.99 5.81
N VAL A 205 -3.76 -8.68 6.96
CA VAL A 205 -2.31 -8.59 7.10
C VAL A 205 -1.60 -9.92 6.84
N ALA A 206 -2.22 -11.07 7.15
CA ALA A 206 -1.60 -12.39 6.97
C ALA A 206 -1.13 -12.66 5.53
N PRO A 207 -1.96 -12.47 4.47
CA PRO A 207 -1.48 -12.59 3.10
C PRO A 207 -0.46 -11.51 2.69
N LEU A 208 -0.36 -10.37 3.40
CA LEU A 208 0.70 -9.38 3.15
C LEU A 208 2.05 -9.88 3.70
N PHE A 209 2.06 -10.50 4.89
CA PHE A 209 3.24 -11.16 5.44
C PHE A 209 3.80 -12.22 4.50
N ASP A 210 2.93 -13.10 3.98
CA ASP A 210 3.33 -14.15 3.04
C ASP A 210 3.99 -13.57 1.78
N LYS A 211 3.39 -12.53 1.19
CA LYS A 211 3.96 -11.81 0.03
C LYS A 211 5.36 -11.26 0.32
N ILE A 212 5.57 -10.65 1.48
CA ILE A 212 6.87 -10.11 1.89
C ILE A 212 7.89 -11.23 2.10
N ALA A 213 7.50 -12.33 2.74
CA ALA A 213 8.38 -13.48 2.97
C ALA A 213 8.84 -14.10 1.65
N VAL A 214 7.92 -14.30 0.70
CA VAL A 214 8.22 -14.82 -0.64
C VAL A 214 9.15 -13.87 -1.41
N ASP A 215 8.90 -12.57 -1.37
CA ASP A 215 9.75 -11.56 -2.03
C ASP A 215 11.18 -11.57 -1.47
N ARG A 216 11.33 -11.63 -0.15
CA ARG A 216 12.64 -11.75 0.52
C ARG A 216 13.39 -13.00 0.09
N ASN A 217 12.73 -14.15 0.07
CA ASN A 217 13.35 -15.42 -0.33
C ASN A 217 13.79 -15.38 -1.79
N ARG A 218 12.96 -14.84 -2.69
CA ARG A 218 13.30 -14.69 -4.11
C ARG A 218 14.53 -13.80 -4.29
N ASN A 219 14.58 -12.66 -3.59
CA ASN A 219 15.71 -11.74 -3.65
C ASN A 219 16.99 -12.38 -3.11
N ALA A 220 16.93 -13.14 -2.01
CA ALA A 220 18.07 -13.86 -1.47
C ALA A 220 18.64 -14.88 -2.46
N ILE A 221 17.78 -15.68 -3.09
CA ILE A 221 18.18 -16.66 -4.12
C ILE A 221 18.83 -15.97 -5.31
N GLN A 222 18.28 -14.85 -5.79
CA GLN A 222 18.87 -14.08 -6.88
C GLN A 222 20.27 -13.53 -6.53
N HIS A 223 20.47 -13.03 -5.31
CA HIS A 223 21.78 -12.57 -4.86
C HIS A 223 22.78 -13.72 -4.79
N LEU A 224 22.37 -14.88 -4.27
CA LEU A 224 23.21 -16.07 -4.20
C LEU A 224 23.64 -16.54 -5.60
N ASN A 225 22.70 -16.63 -6.54
CA ASN A 225 22.99 -17.01 -7.93
C ASN A 225 23.94 -16.02 -8.62
N LYS A 226 23.79 -14.72 -8.32
CA LYS A 226 24.68 -13.67 -8.86
C LYS A 226 26.09 -13.75 -8.25
N ALA A 227 26.21 -14.18 -7.00
CA ALA A 227 27.51 -14.41 -6.37
C ALA A 227 28.22 -15.64 -6.97
N LEU A 228 27.50 -16.77 -7.12
CA LEU A 228 28.02 -18.00 -7.71
C LEU A 228 28.51 -17.80 -9.16
N THR A 229 27.73 -17.09 -9.98
CA THR A 229 28.12 -16.78 -11.37
C THR A 229 29.33 -15.84 -11.48
N ARG A 230 29.59 -15.01 -10.46
CA ARG A 230 30.80 -14.16 -10.39
C ARG A 230 32.04 -14.94 -9.97
N GLU A 231 31.89 -16.01 -9.19
CA GLU A 231 33.00 -16.90 -8.83
C GLU A 231 33.39 -17.82 -9.99
N GLU A 232 32.42 -18.34 -10.75
CA GLU A 232 32.66 -19.16 -11.95
C GLU A 232 33.31 -18.37 -13.10
N GLY A 233 33.03 -17.06 -13.20
CA GLY A 233 33.67 -16.16 -14.17
C GLY A 233 35.10 -15.72 -13.81
N ARG A 234 35.63 -16.18 -12.67
CA ARG A 234 36.97 -15.86 -12.18
C ARG A 234 37.91 -17.07 -12.34
N THR A 235 37.95 -17.65 -13.55
CA THR A 235 39.03 -18.56 -13.92
C THR A 235 40.29 -17.75 -14.23
N ASP A 236 41.37 -18.10 -13.53
CA ASP A 236 42.68 -17.45 -13.55
C ASP A 236 43.35 -17.58 -14.94
N PRO A 237 43.61 -16.49 -15.68
CA PRO A 237 44.31 -16.57 -16.95
C PRO A 237 45.83 -16.58 -16.72
N THR A 238 46.36 -17.58 -16.01
CA THR A 238 47.82 -17.74 -15.88
C THR A 238 48.26 -19.19 -15.69
N ILE A 239 47.97 -20.08 -16.65
CA ILE A 239 48.83 -21.26 -16.90
C ILE A 239 48.88 -21.52 -18.41
N GLU A 240 49.61 -20.70 -19.16
CA GLU A 240 50.13 -21.09 -20.48
C GLU A 240 51.47 -20.39 -20.73
N GLY A 241 52.53 -21.19 -20.91
CA GLY A 241 53.92 -20.77 -21.16
C GLY A 241 54.81 -21.04 -19.95
N THR A 242 55.85 -21.88 -19.98
CA THR A 242 56.62 -22.45 -21.09
C THR A 242 57.39 -23.65 -20.52
N MET A 243 57.21 -24.84 -21.10
CA MET A 243 58.28 -25.84 -21.13
C MET A 243 59.33 -25.35 -22.14
N ASN A 244 60.56 -25.12 -21.68
CA ASN A 244 61.77 -25.39 -22.46
C ASN A 244 63.00 -25.40 -21.54
N LEU A 245 63.61 -26.59 -21.48
CA LEU A 245 64.90 -27.01 -20.91
C LEU A 245 65.08 -26.91 -19.38
#